data_AF-A0A1M3M8Z2-F1
#
_entry.id   AF-A0A1M3M8Z2-F1
#
_cell.length_a   1.000
_cell.length_b   1.000
_cell.length_c   1.000
_cell.angle_alpha   90.00
_cell.angle_beta   90.00
_cell.angle_gamma   90.00
#
_symmetry.space_group_name_H-M   'P 1'
#
loop_
_entity.id
_entity.type
_entity.pdbx_description
1 polymer ?
#
loop_
_entity_poly.entity_id
_entity_poly.type
_entity_poly.pdbx_seq_one_letter_code
_entity_poly.pdbx_strand_id
1 'polypeptide(L)'
;MIQAGKNVTAKDDPLQKIKVAYFYHKLKNPDPEIESRIRQLRIVRQLDPRQYSLFKRQLPYIVCGSFNPAYRRTENFGYTEYYIVDIDHIGDKNIDILTLRQRIETDKRVVLSFLSPGEDGLKLMFKLSERCYDAGIYQVFYKLFVAKFARQYEIEQVIDARTCDVARACFISIDSNAYYNPDAELVDMSMYLNTDDASELFRIKKQVENEANLPARSKDESVQFSPDDEVLTHIKALLNQGKPFIPKREVFVPEQLNETMKLLLPHLEQAGIKTSAIENIQYGKKLKLKVGLKEAEINVFYGKKGYSVVISPRRGTNDELNTLAAMLIEQYLLRG
;
A
#
# COMPACT_ATOMS: atom_id res chain seq x y z
N MET A 1 24.44 -7.08 12.14
CA MET A 1 23.34 -7.67 12.92
C MET A 1 22.09 -6.85 12.64
N ILE A 2 20.94 -7.51 12.53
CA ILE A 2 19.63 -6.84 12.56
C ILE A 2 18.98 -7.07 13.93
N GLN A 3 17.87 -6.41 14.22
CA GLN A 3 17.14 -6.59 15.46
C GLN A 3 15.77 -7.22 15.21
N ALA A 4 15.29 -8.05 16.14
CA ALA A 4 14.01 -8.75 16.06
C ALA A 4 13.15 -8.47 17.29
N GLY A 5 11.85 -8.24 17.07
CA GLY A 5 10.84 -8.06 18.09
C GLY A 5 9.69 -9.06 17.93
N LYS A 6 8.88 -9.20 18.97
CA LYS A 6 7.78 -10.18 19.03
C LYS A 6 6.42 -9.57 18.72
N ASN A 7 6.18 -8.34 19.18
CA ASN A 7 4.88 -7.68 19.06
C ASN A 7 5.04 -6.21 18.67
N VAL A 8 4.78 -5.90 17.40
CA VAL A 8 4.96 -4.55 16.85
C VAL A 8 4.06 -3.49 17.49
N THR A 9 2.96 -3.91 18.13
CA THR A 9 2.00 -3.00 18.79
C THR A 9 2.30 -2.74 20.26
N ALA A 10 3.20 -3.51 20.86
CA ALA A 10 3.62 -3.27 22.23
C ALA A 10 4.57 -2.06 22.30
N LYS A 11 4.30 -1.15 23.24
CA LYS A 11 4.98 0.14 23.36
C LYS A 11 6.50 0.03 23.55
N ASP A 12 6.93 -1.00 24.28
CA ASP A 12 8.31 -1.26 24.67
C ASP A 12 8.68 -2.73 24.42
N ASP A 13 8.34 -3.23 23.23
CA ASP A 13 8.73 -4.59 22.80
C ASP A 13 10.28 -4.67 22.72
N PRO A 14 10.94 -5.49 23.56
CA PRO A 14 12.39 -5.55 23.61
C PRO A 14 12.95 -6.22 22.36
N LEU A 15 13.94 -5.58 21.76
CA LEU A 15 14.58 -6.03 20.54
C LEU A 15 15.81 -6.90 20.83
N GLN A 16 15.90 -8.04 20.14
CA GLN A 16 17.02 -8.96 20.22
C GLN A 16 17.88 -8.88 18.96
N LYS A 17 19.20 -8.81 19.11
CA LYS A 17 20.12 -8.81 17.97
C LYS A 17 20.20 -10.21 17.36
N ILE A 18 20.01 -10.31 16.05
CA ILE A 18 20.15 -11.56 15.30
C ILE A 18 21.03 -11.37 14.05
N LYS A 19 21.63 -12.47 13.58
CA LYS A 19 22.39 -12.51 12.32
C LYS A 19 21.41 -12.63 11.14
N VAL A 20 21.75 -12.04 10.00
CA VAL A 20 20.96 -12.19 8.76
C VAL A 20 20.92 -13.67 8.34
N ALA A 21 22.03 -14.40 8.46
CA ALA A 21 22.06 -15.85 8.21
C ALA A 21 21.07 -16.64 9.09
N TYR A 22 20.94 -16.27 10.37
CA TYR A 22 19.95 -16.90 11.26
C TYR A 22 18.51 -16.60 10.79
N PHE A 23 18.24 -15.35 10.41
CA PHE A 23 16.93 -14.98 9.86
C PHE A 23 16.62 -15.76 8.57
N TYR A 24 17.58 -15.86 7.66
CA TYR A 24 17.47 -16.67 6.44
C TYR A 24 17.09 -18.14 6.75
N HIS A 25 17.79 -18.78 7.69
CA HIS A 25 17.46 -20.15 8.09
C HIS A 25 16.04 -20.27 8.64
N LYS A 26 15.56 -19.27 9.39
CA LYS A 26 14.19 -19.24 9.94
C LYS A 26 13.11 -18.95 8.89
N LEU A 27 13.44 -18.29 7.78
CA LEU A 27 12.52 -18.16 6.64
C LEU A 27 12.26 -19.50 5.95
N LYS A 28 13.30 -20.34 5.82
CA LYS A 28 13.21 -21.65 5.17
C LYS A 28 12.71 -22.75 6.11
N ASN A 29 13.11 -22.69 7.37
CA ASN A 29 12.78 -23.66 8.42
C ASN A 29 12.16 -22.91 9.62
N PRO A 30 10.90 -22.48 9.48
CA PRO A 30 10.21 -21.73 10.53
C PRO A 30 9.87 -22.61 11.72
N ASP A 31 9.69 -21.98 12.89
CA ASP A 31 9.14 -22.68 14.04
C ASP A 31 7.67 -23.04 13.77
N PRO A 32 7.15 -24.19 14.27
CA PRO A 32 5.79 -24.65 13.97
C PRO A 32 4.69 -23.63 14.28
N GLU A 33 4.89 -22.81 15.31
CA GLU A 33 3.98 -21.73 15.66
C GLU A 33 3.93 -20.64 14.58
N ILE A 34 5.08 -20.23 14.05
CA ILE A 34 5.17 -19.23 12.97
C ILE A 34 4.56 -19.79 11.70
N GLU A 35 4.82 -21.07 11.41
CA GLU A 35 4.20 -21.76 10.28
C GLU A 35 2.68 -21.75 10.36
N SER A 36 2.12 -22.11 11.51
CA SER A 36 0.67 -22.08 11.72
C SER A 36 0.09 -20.68 11.54
N ARG A 37 0.73 -19.65 12.12
CA ARG A 37 0.26 -18.25 12.02
C ARG A 37 0.28 -17.75 10.58
N ILE A 38 1.33 -18.06 9.80
CA ILE A 38 1.43 -17.65 8.39
C ILE A 38 0.42 -18.40 7.52
N ARG A 39 0.21 -19.71 7.75
CA ARG A 39 -0.84 -20.48 7.03
C ARG A 39 -2.22 -19.88 7.27
N GLN A 40 -2.57 -19.59 8.53
CA GLN A 40 -3.84 -18.95 8.88
C GLN A 40 -3.96 -17.57 8.21
N LEU A 41 -2.89 -16.77 8.24
CA LEU A 41 -2.84 -15.46 7.59
C LEU A 41 -3.15 -15.55 6.10
N ARG A 42 -2.57 -16.52 5.39
CA ARG A 42 -2.76 -16.72 3.95
C ARG A 42 -4.18 -17.16 3.59
N ILE A 43 -4.80 -18.02 4.40
CA ILE A 43 -6.21 -18.41 4.24
C ILE A 43 -7.13 -17.19 4.36
N VAL A 44 -6.91 -16.38 5.39
CA VAL A 44 -7.77 -15.21 5.69
C VAL A 44 -7.60 -14.08 4.67
N ARG A 45 -6.43 -13.98 4.01
CA ARG A 45 -6.17 -12.95 2.98
C ARG A 45 -7.26 -12.88 1.91
N GLN A 46 -7.80 -14.03 1.48
CA GLN A 46 -8.83 -14.11 0.45
C GLN A 46 -10.26 -13.85 0.97
N LEU A 47 -10.45 -13.97 2.28
CA LEU A 47 -11.77 -13.95 2.92
C LEU A 47 -12.08 -12.59 3.56
N ASP A 48 -11.13 -12.03 4.32
CA ASP A 48 -11.31 -10.80 5.09
C ASP A 48 -10.00 -9.98 5.17
N PRO A 49 -9.88 -8.90 4.38
CA PRO A 49 -8.72 -8.01 4.41
C PRO A 49 -8.46 -7.32 5.76
N ARG A 50 -9.51 -7.09 6.56
CA ARG A 50 -9.39 -6.47 7.89
C ARG A 50 -8.78 -7.46 8.86
N GLN A 51 -9.28 -8.69 8.87
CA GLN A 51 -8.75 -9.75 9.71
C GLN A 51 -7.32 -10.14 9.32
N TYR A 52 -7.00 -10.16 8.01
CA TYR A 52 -5.63 -10.30 7.52
C TYR A 52 -4.69 -9.25 8.15
N SER A 53 -5.11 -7.98 8.14
CA SER A 53 -4.32 -6.88 8.69
C SER A 53 -4.09 -7.01 10.20
N LEU A 54 -5.08 -7.53 10.94
CA LEU A 54 -4.97 -7.79 12.37
C LEU A 54 -3.98 -8.93 12.66
N PHE A 55 -4.12 -10.06 11.97
CA PHE A 55 -3.22 -11.20 12.14
C PHE A 55 -1.79 -10.88 11.69
N LYS A 56 -1.61 -10.08 10.64
CA LYS A 56 -0.26 -9.63 10.21
C LYS A 56 0.47 -8.90 11.33
N ARG A 57 -0.23 -8.07 12.12
CA ARG A 57 0.37 -7.33 13.25
C ARG A 57 0.73 -8.21 14.44
N GLN A 58 0.21 -9.44 14.50
CA GLN A 58 0.56 -10.42 15.53
C GLN A 58 1.79 -11.26 15.15
N LEU A 59 2.31 -11.10 13.93
CA LEU A 59 3.56 -11.74 13.53
C LEU A 59 4.74 -11.03 14.22
N PRO A 60 5.78 -11.78 14.61
CA PRO A 60 7.06 -11.19 14.94
C PRO A 60 7.61 -10.39 13.76
N TYR A 61 8.57 -9.52 14.03
CA TYR A 61 9.14 -8.63 13.03
C TYR A 61 10.64 -8.46 13.24
N ILE A 62 11.30 -8.02 12.18
CA ILE A 62 12.66 -7.52 12.22
C ILE A 62 12.68 -6.01 11.94
N VAL A 63 13.75 -5.37 12.36
CA VAL A 63 14.10 -3.99 12.03
C VAL A 63 15.59 -3.93 11.73
N CYS A 64 15.96 -3.15 10.71
CA CYS A 64 17.37 -3.05 10.30
C CYS A 64 18.15 -2.03 11.13
N GLY A 65 17.47 -1.01 11.66
CA GLY A 65 18.05 -0.09 12.63
C GLY A 65 18.44 -0.80 13.93
N SER A 66 19.54 -0.33 14.52
CA SER A 66 19.98 -0.68 15.86
C SER A 66 19.54 0.40 16.84
N PHE A 67 18.87 0.01 17.93
CA PHE A 67 18.31 0.93 18.92
C PHE A 67 18.97 0.79 20.30
N ASN A 68 19.13 1.92 20.99
CA ASN A 68 19.56 1.99 22.39
C ASN A 68 18.78 3.09 23.15
N PRO A 69 17.91 2.77 24.13
CA PRO A 69 17.49 1.43 24.54
C PRO A 69 16.90 0.59 23.40
N ALA A 70 16.95 -0.73 23.51
CA ALA A 70 16.60 -1.67 22.44
C ALA A 70 15.07 -1.78 22.21
N TYR A 71 14.43 -0.64 21.96
CA TYR A 71 13.02 -0.51 21.60
C TYR A 71 12.92 0.27 20.29
N ARG A 72 11.98 -0.12 19.43
CA ARG A 72 11.77 0.45 18.09
C ARG A 72 11.18 1.87 18.17
N ARG A 73 12.04 2.86 18.45
CA ARG A 73 11.72 4.28 18.46
C ARG A 73 12.81 5.06 17.76
N THR A 74 12.44 6.00 16.90
CA THR A 74 13.41 6.83 16.16
C THR A 74 14.34 7.61 17.10
N GLU A 75 13.85 8.03 18.26
CA GLU A 75 14.64 8.67 19.32
C GLU A 75 15.75 7.76 19.88
N ASN A 76 15.54 6.44 19.87
CA ASN A 76 16.52 5.46 20.34
C ASN A 76 17.45 5.00 19.21
N PHE A 77 17.31 5.54 18.00
CA PHE A 77 18.08 5.09 16.84
C PHE A 77 19.57 5.36 17.06
N GLY A 78 20.38 4.31 16.98
CA GLY A 78 21.83 4.41 17.04
C GLY A 78 22.46 4.44 15.66
N TYR A 79 22.17 3.43 14.83
CA TYR A 79 22.64 3.36 13.44
C TYR A 79 21.90 2.29 12.65
N THR A 80 22.09 2.26 11.34
CA THR A 80 21.72 1.14 10.48
C THR A 80 22.87 0.74 9.55
N GLU A 81 22.97 -0.54 9.25
CA GLU A 81 23.91 -1.11 8.28
C GLU A 81 23.21 -1.99 7.24
N TYR A 82 21.95 -2.35 7.48
CA TYR A 82 21.08 -3.04 6.53
C TYR A 82 19.86 -2.17 6.23
N TYR A 83 19.16 -2.48 5.15
CA TYR A 83 17.84 -1.92 4.88
C TYR A 83 17.05 -2.88 4.02
N ILE A 84 15.72 -2.75 4.07
CA ILE A 84 14.79 -3.59 3.30
C ILE A 84 14.03 -2.73 2.32
N VAL A 85 14.03 -3.16 1.06
CA VAL A 85 13.13 -2.68 0.02
C VAL A 85 11.94 -3.61 -0.05
N ASP A 86 10.74 -3.03 0.00
CA ASP A 86 9.48 -3.75 -0.11
C ASP A 86 8.88 -3.57 -1.50
N ILE A 87 8.63 -4.68 -2.18
CA ILE A 87 7.91 -4.73 -3.45
C ILE A 87 6.60 -5.44 -3.14
N ASP A 88 5.48 -4.71 -3.15
CA ASP A 88 4.16 -5.23 -2.79
C ASP A 88 3.21 -5.16 -3.99
N HIS A 89 2.10 -5.90 -3.93
CA HIS A 89 1.05 -5.88 -4.97
C HIS A 89 1.55 -6.31 -6.36
N ILE A 90 2.49 -7.26 -6.40
CA ILE A 90 3.08 -7.79 -7.64
C ILE A 90 1.98 -8.42 -8.52
N GLY A 91 1.07 -9.19 -7.91
CA GLY A 91 -0.04 -9.84 -8.61
C GLY A 91 -1.04 -8.85 -9.23
N ASP A 92 -1.26 -7.70 -8.59
CA ASP A 92 -2.18 -6.67 -9.08
C ASP A 92 -1.68 -5.98 -10.37
N LYS A 93 -0.40 -6.17 -10.71
CA LYS A 93 0.28 -5.54 -11.85
C LYS A 93 0.67 -6.51 -12.96
N ASN A 94 0.14 -7.74 -12.94
CA ASN A 94 0.47 -8.81 -13.90
C ASN A 94 1.98 -9.08 -14.01
N ILE A 95 2.75 -8.76 -12.95
CA ILE A 95 4.16 -9.10 -12.89
C ILE A 95 4.24 -10.51 -12.35
N ASP A 96 4.94 -11.40 -13.06
CA ASP A 96 5.23 -12.72 -12.53
C ASP A 96 6.33 -12.64 -11.47
N ILE A 97 5.98 -13.04 -10.23
CA ILE A 97 6.90 -12.96 -9.10
C ILE A 97 8.12 -13.85 -9.27
N LEU A 98 7.99 -14.99 -9.95
CA LEU A 98 9.10 -15.92 -10.18
C LEU A 98 10.11 -15.32 -11.17
N THR A 99 9.63 -14.76 -12.28
CA THR A 99 10.45 -14.05 -13.26
C THR A 99 11.12 -12.83 -12.64
N LEU A 100 10.38 -12.03 -11.87
CA LEU A 100 10.93 -10.87 -11.18
C LEU A 100 12.03 -11.28 -10.19
N ARG A 101 11.77 -12.33 -9.42
CA ARG A 101 12.73 -12.91 -8.47
C ARG A 101 14.01 -13.33 -9.18
N GLN A 102 13.91 -14.13 -10.24
CA GLN A 102 15.08 -14.59 -11.00
C GLN A 102 15.92 -13.42 -11.51
N ARG A 103 15.28 -12.34 -11.98
CA ARG A 103 15.99 -11.16 -12.46
C ARG A 103 16.66 -10.38 -11.33
N ILE A 104 15.94 -10.12 -10.23
CA ILE A 104 16.44 -9.30 -9.12
C ILE A 104 17.53 -10.04 -8.33
N GLU A 105 17.40 -11.35 -8.13
CA GLU A 105 18.37 -12.12 -7.33
C GLU A 105 19.74 -12.26 -8.02
N THR A 106 19.84 -11.92 -9.32
CA THR A 106 21.14 -11.76 -10.01
C THR A 106 21.85 -10.45 -9.67
N ASP A 107 21.17 -9.49 -9.04
CA ASP A 107 21.80 -8.27 -8.53
C ASP A 107 22.76 -8.63 -7.40
N LYS A 108 24.05 -8.37 -7.63
CA LYS A 108 25.10 -8.69 -6.66
C LYS A 108 24.95 -7.95 -5.34
N ARG A 109 24.18 -6.87 -5.28
CA ARG A 109 23.93 -6.09 -4.05
C ARG A 109 22.87 -6.72 -3.15
N VAL A 110 22.05 -7.63 -3.66
CA VAL A 110 20.98 -8.28 -2.88
C VAL A 110 21.59 -9.26 -1.89
N VAL A 111 21.43 -8.98 -0.59
CA VAL A 111 21.87 -9.83 0.51
C VAL A 111 20.89 -10.95 0.78
N LEU A 112 19.59 -10.63 0.81
CA LEU A 112 18.52 -11.57 1.15
C LEU A 112 17.28 -11.20 0.33
N SER A 113 16.60 -12.20 -0.23
CA SER A 113 15.32 -12.04 -0.93
C SER A 113 14.33 -13.08 -0.43
N PHE A 114 13.11 -12.66 -0.11
CA PHE A 114 12.07 -13.56 0.39
C PHE A 114 10.66 -13.02 0.15
N LEU A 115 9.68 -13.93 0.05
CA LEU A 115 8.28 -13.57 -0.13
C LEU A 115 7.71 -12.87 1.12
N SER A 116 6.85 -11.88 0.90
CA SER A 116 6.09 -11.25 1.99
C SER A 116 5.11 -12.26 2.64
N PRO A 117 4.61 -12.01 3.87
CA PRO A 117 3.76 -12.98 4.58
C PRO A 117 2.54 -13.47 3.79
N GLY A 118 1.99 -12.59 2.94
CA GLY A 118 0.86 -12.90 2.08
C GLY A 118 1.20 -13.54 0.73
N GLU A 119 2.48 -13.71 0.38
CA GLU A 119 2.96 -14.20 -0.93
C GLU A 119 2.64 -13.30 -2.12
N ASP A 120 2.36 -12.01 -1.87
CA ASP A 120 2.03 -11.01 -2.91
C ASP A 120 3.13 -10.02 -3.22
N GLY A 121 4.26 -10.19 -2.54
CA GLY A 121 5.33 -9.22 -2.52
C GLY A 121 6.67 -9.88 -2.28
N LEU A 122 7.72 -9.16 -2.63
CA LEU A 122 9.10 -9.58 -2.51
C LEU A 122 9.84 -8.57 -1.64
N LYS A 123 10.54 -9.07 -0.62
CA LYS A 123 11.34 -8.25 0.29
C LYS A 123 12.80 -8.47 0.00
N LEU A 124 13.53 -7.37 -0.20
CA LEU A 124 14.93 -7.39 -0.58
C LEU A 124 15.74 -6.69 0.49
N MET A 125 16.73 -7.37 1.06
CA MET A 125 17.68 -6.78 2.00
C MET A 125 18.97 -6.40 1.28
N PHE A 126 19.49 -5.23 1.63
CA PHE A 126 20.77 -4.71 1.18
C PHE A 126 21.62 -4.34 2.40
N LYS A 127 22.93 -4.18 2.18
CA LYS A 127 23.88 -3.79 3.21
C LYS A 127 24.66 -2.55 2.77
N LEU A 128 24.80 -1.59 3.66
CA LEU A 128 25.59 -0.38 3.43
C LEU A 128 27.09 -0.68 3.54
N SER A 129 27.91 0.03 2.78
CA SER A 129 29.38 0.00 2.93
C SER A 129 29.80 0.55 4.29
N GLU A 130 29.10 1.59 4.75
CA GLU A 130 29.32 2.25 6.04
C GLU A 130 28.02 2.36 6.84
N ARG A 131 28.15 2.44 8.17
CA ARG A 131 26.98 2.62 9.04
C ARG A 131 26.41 4.01 8.86
N CYS A 132 25.09 4.10 8.71
CA CYS A 132 24.38 5.37 8.76
C CYS A 132 23.89 5.63 10.18
N TYR A 133 24.28 6.77 10.76
CA TYR A 133 23.93 7.18 12.12
C TYR A 133 22.83 8.25 12.17
N ASP A 134 22.40 8.79 11.02
CA ASP A 134 21.41 9.85 10.93
C ASP A 134 20.14 9.37 10.21
N ALA A 135 18.99 9.49 10.89
CA ALA A 135 17.72 9.02 10.36
C ALA A 135 17.22 9.82 9.16
N GLY A 136 17.53 11.13 9.09
CA GLY A 136 17.17 12.00 7.98
C GLY A 136 17.99 11.69 6.73
N ILE A 137 19.31 11.56 6.87
CA ILE A 137 20.20 11.15 5.78
C ILE A 137 19.79 9.77 5.24
N TYR A 138 19.53 8.82 6.14
CA TYR A 138 19.01 7.51 5.75
C TYR A 138 17.71 7.61 4.93
N GLN A 139 16.75 8.41 5.39
CA GLN A 139 15.46 8.57 4.72
C GLN A 139 15.64 9.10 3.28
N VAL A 140 16.51 10.09 3.08
CA VAL A 140 16.78 10.65 1.76
C VAL A 140 17.49 9.63 0.86
N PHE A 141 18.56 9.00 1.37
CA PHE A 141 19.26 7.94 0.66
C PHE A 141 18.31 6.84 0.22
N TYR A 142 17.46 6.36 1.13
CA TYR A 142 16.54 5.26 0.88
C TYR A 142 15.64 5.56 -0.31
N LYS A 143 15.06 6.76 -0.35
CA LYS A 143 14.17 7.19 -1.45
C LYS A 143 14.91 7.27 -2.79
N LEU A 144 16.13 7.81 -2.81
CA LEU A 144 16.95 7.88 -4.02
C LEU A 144 17.36 6.49 -4.50
N PHE A 145 17.78 5.63 -3.56
CA PHE A 145 18.13 4.24 -3.86
C PHE A 145 16.95 3.49 -4.46
N VAL A 146 15.78 3.53 -3.80
CA VAL A 146 14.56 2.87 -4.25
C VAL A 146 14.12 3.39 -5.60
N ALA A 147 14.14 4.70 -5.85
CA ALA A 147 13.78 5.27 -7.15
C ALA A 147 14.72 4.78 -8.28
N LYS A 148 16.04 4.75 -8.04
CA LYS A 148 17.02 4.24 -9.01
C LYS A 148 16.86 2.73 -9.23
N PHE A 149 16.68 1.97 -8.16
CA PHE A 149 16.47 0.53 -8.20
C PHE A 149 15.18 0.17 -8.94
N ALA A 150 14.10 0.93 -8.69
CA ALA A 150 12.83 0.74 -9.35
C ALA A 150 12.94 0.89 -10.87
N ARG A 151 13.60 1.95 -11.34
CA ARG A 151 13.87 2.20 -12.76
C ARG A 151 14.74 1.12 -13.39
N GLN A 152 15.77 0.67 -12.68
CA GLN A 152 16.67 -0.38 -13.16
C GLN A 152 15.92 -1.68 -13.45
N TYR A 153 14.87 -1.99 -12.68
CA TYR A 153 14.09 -3.21 -12.81
C TYR A 153 12.68 -2.99 -13.37
N GLU A 154 12.32 -1.77 -13.80
CA GLU A 154 10.98 -1.45 -14.34
C GLU A 154 9.83 -1.87 -13.39
N ILE A 155 10.00 -1.56 -12.10
CA ILE A 155 9.08 -1.93 -11.01
C ILE A 155 8.54 -0.72 -10.21
N GLU A 156 8.59 0.48 -10.79
CA GLU A 156 8.08 1.72 -10.17
C GLU A 156 6.63 1.61 -9.68
N GLN A 157 5.83 0.77 -10.32
CA GLN A 157 4.42 0.53 -10.05
C GLN A 157 4.13 -0.33 -8.81
N VAL A 158 5.13 -1.05 -8.28
CA VAL A 158 4.99 -2.02 -7.17
C VAL A 158 5.93 -1.77 -5.99
N ILE A 159 6.92 -0.88 -6.15
CA ILE A 159 7.87 -0.59 -5.07
C ILE A 159 7.29 0.41 -4.05
N ASP A 160 7.43 0.13 -2.75
CA ASP A 160 6.96 1.03 -1.69
C ASP A 160 8.06 1.98 -1.20
N ALA A 161 8.12 3.18 -1.78
CA ALA A 161 9.05 4.23 -1.38
C ALA A 161 8.75 4.87 0.00
N ARG A 162 7.64 4.50 0.67
CA ARG A 162 7.24 5.05 1.99
C ARG A 162 7.85 4.30 3.16
N THR A 163 8.52 3.18 2.91
CA THR A 163 9.19 2.36 3.92
C THR A 163 10.57 2.90 4.36
N CYS A 164 10.85 4.17 4.07
CA CYS A 164 12.09 4.91 4.34
C CYS A 164 12.44 5.24 5.81
N ASP A 165 11.69 4.73 6.78
CA ASP A 165 11.92 5.05 8.21
C ASP A 165 12.93 4.06 8.83
N VAL A 166 13.89 4.56 9.61
CA VAL A 166 14.92 3.71 10.26
C VAL A 166 14.33 2.71 11.25
N ALA A 167 13.16 3.03 11.80
CA ALA A 167 12.42 2.18 12.70
C ALA A 167 11.40 1.30 11.97
N ARG A 168 11.35 1.25 10.63
CA ARG A 168 10.37 0.47 9.89
C ARG A 168 10.47 -1.03 10.23
N ALA A 169 9.38 -1.56 10.77
CA ALA A 169 9.25 -2.99 11.04
C ALA A 169 8.96 -3.77 9.74
N CYS A 170 9.62 -4.91 9.59
CA CYS A 170 9.37 -5.88 8.53
C CYS A 170 8.91 -7.19 9.18
N PHE A 171 7.66 -7.59 8.94
CA PHE A 171 7.10 -8.81 9.51
C PHE A 171 7.81 -10.06 8.98
N ILE A 172 8.04 -11.03 9.86
CA ILE A 172 8.59 -12.34 9.50
C ILE A 172 7.62 -13.05 8.56
N SER A 173 8.19 -13.78 7.59
CA SER A 173 7.47 -14.57 6.59
C SER A 173 8.04 -15.99 6.56
N ILE A 174 7.56 -16.80 5.61
CA ILE A 174 8.07 -18.14 5.31
C ILE A 174 8.24 -18.25 3.81
N ASP A 175 9.41 -18.70 3.41
CA ASP A 175 9.77 -18.86 2.01
C ASP A 175 10.87 -19.92 1.87
N SER A 176 10.50 -21.11 1.38
CA SER A 176 11.44 -22.20 1.11
C SER A 176 12.45 -21.86 0.01
N ASN A 177 12.08 -20.91 -0.87
CA ASN A 177 12.89 -20.42 -1.97
C ASN A 177 13.55 -19.08 -1.64
N ALA A 178 13.68 -18.72 -0.35
CA ALA A 178 14.44 -17.55 0.04
C ALA A 178 15.87 -17.66 -0.51
N TYR A 179 16.39 -16.52 -0.98
CA TYR A 179 17.75 -16.37 -1.48
C TYR A 179 18.61 -15.64 -0.45
N TYR A 180 19.86 -16.06 -0.27
CA TYR A 180 20.82 -15.42 0.62
C TYR A 180 22.22 -15.41 0.00
N ASN A 181 22.82 -14.22 -0.03
CA ASN A 181 24.19 -13.99 -0.47
C ASN A 181 24.99 -13.31 0.67
N PRO A 182 25.86 -14.05 1.37
CA PRO A 182 26.71 -13.47 2.41
C PRO A 182 27.78 -12.51 1.85
N ASP A 183 28.13 -12.65 0.57
CA ASP A 183 29.18 -11.91 -0.13
C ASP A 183 28.61 -10.83 -1.06
N ALA A 184 27.41 -10.33 -0.75
CA ALA A 184 26.76 -9.29 -1.54
C ALA A 184 27.58 -7.99 -1.57
N GLU A 185 27.58 -7.33 -2.73
CA GLU A 185 28.20 -6.02 -2.92
C GLU A 185 27.54 -4.98 -2.01
N LEU A 186 28.38 -4.22 -1.30
CA LEU A 186 27.90 -3.21 -0.36
C LEU A 186 27.44 -1.96 -1.10
N VAL A 187 26.39 -1.32 -0.60
CA VAL A 187 25.85 -0.09 -1.17
C VAL A 187 26.48 1.12 -0.49
N ASP A 188 27.17 1.92 -1.29
CA ASP A 188 27.75 3.18 -0.85
C ASP A 188 26.72 4.31 -0.95
N MET A 189 26.42 4.96 0.18
CA MET A 189 25.48 6.07 0.25
C MET A 189 25.99 7.31 -0.49
N SER A 190 27.31 7.50 -0.58
CA SER A 190 27.92 8.66 -1.24
C SER A 190 27.63 8.69 -2.75
N MET A 191 27.35 7.53 -3.34
CA MET A 191 26.93 7.39 -4.74
C MET A 191 25.52 7.95 -5.02
N TYR A 192 24.76 8.26 -3.96
CA TYR A 192 23.40 8.78 -4.02
C TYR A 192 23.27 10.16 -3.38
N LEU A 193 24.10 10.45 -2.38
CA LEU A 193 24.08 11.68 -1.61
C LEU A 193 25.48 12.29 -1.57
N ASN A 194 25.57 13.56 -1.91
CA ASN A 194 26.75 14.33 -1.53
C ASN A 194 26.56 14.79 -0.07
N THR A 195 27.22 14.12 0.88
CA THR A 195 27.12 14.47 2.31
C THR A 195 27.89 15.73 2.68
N ASP A 196 28.81 16.17 1.81
CA ASP A 196 29.63 17.35 2.04
C ASP A 196 28.88 18.64 1.66
N ASP A 197 27.78 18.52 0.90
CA ASP A 197 26.90 19.64 0.54
C ASP A 197 25.64 19.66 1.40
N ALA A 198 25.76 20.28 2.57
CA ALA A 198 24.65 20.46 3.50
C ALA A 198 23.46 21.23 2.89
N SER A 199 23.70 22.08 1.89
CA SER A 199 22.65 22.88 1.24
C SER A 199 21.78 22.03 0.32
N GLU A 200 22.41 21.15 -0.46
CA GLU A 200 21.70 20.18 -1.30
C GLU A 200 20.96 19.15 -0.46
N LEU A 201 21.55 18.63 0.62
CA LEU A 201 20.85 17.75 1.55
C LEU A 201 19.59 18.39 2.14
N PHE A 202 19.66 19.68 2.52
CA PHE A 202 18.51 20.39 3.06
C PHE A 202 17.40 20.60 2.00
N ARG A 203 17.77 20.92 0.76
CA ARG A 203 16.83 21.06 -0.36
C ARG A 203 16.14 19.74 -0.68
N ILE A 204 16.91 18.66 -0.80
CA ILE A 204 16.37 17.32 -1.08
C ILE A 204 15.47 16.89 0.08
N LYS A 205 15.90 17.06 1.33
CA LYS A 205 15.07 16.74 2.51
C LYS A 205 13.74 17.49 2.50
N LYS A 206 13.74 18.79 2.20
CA LYS A 206 12.51 19.59 2.10
C LYS A 206 11.60 19.11 0.98
N GLN A 207 12.16 18.77 -0.18
CA GLN A 207 11.38 18.20 -1.29
C GLN A 207 10.78 16.85 -0.91
N VAL A 208 11.56 16.00 -0.27
CA VAL A 208 11.21 14.66 0.22
C VAL A 208 10.09 14.71 1.28
N GLU A 209 10.11 15.70 2.17
CA GLU A 209 9.06 15.96 3.16
C GLU A 209 7.78 16.50 2.50
N ASN A 210 7.91 17.40 1.53
CA ASN A 210 6.77 17.92 0.77
C ASN A 210 6.06 16.82 -0.05
N GLU A 211 6.81 15.93 -0.68
CA GLU A 211 6.27 14.78 -1.42
C GLU A 211 5.61 13.75 -0.50
N ALA A 212 6.10 13.60 0.74
CA ALA A 212 5.48 12.72 1.74
C ALA A 212 4.17 13.29 2.31
N ASN A 213 4.00 14.62 2.30
CA ASN A 213 2.83 15.33 2.81
C ASN A 213 1.71 15.53 1.77
N LEU A 214 1.92 15.14 0.50
CA LEU A 214 0.85 15.12 -0.50
C LEU A 214 -0.11 13.93 -0.23
N PRO A 215 -1.44 14.16 -0.17
CA PRO A 215 -2.40 13.08 -0.03
C PRO A 215 -2.31 12.15 -1.24
N ALA A 216 -2.34 10.84 -0.99
CA ALA A 216 -2.24 9.82 -2.02
C ALA A 216 -3.25 10.07 -3.15
N ARG A 217 -2.79 10.16 -4.41
CA ARG A 217 -3.66 9.98 -5.58
C ARG A 217 -4.38 8.63 -5.40
N SER A 218 -5.69 8.69 -5.24
CA SER A 218 -6.58 7.54 -5.35
C SER A 218 -6.32 6.86 -6.69
N LYS A 219 -5.99 5.57 -6.65
CA LYS A 219 -5.98 4.68 -7.82
C LYS A 219 -7.42 4.53 -8.31
N ASP A 220 -7.87 5.44 -9.16
CA ASP A 220 -9.02 5.31 -10.05
C ASP A 220 -8.87 6.36 -11.15
N GLU A 221 -8.11 6.03 -12.20
CA GLU A 221 -8.24 6.69 -13.50
C GLU A 221 -8.34 5.59 -14.56
N SER A 222 -9.49 5.60 -15.22
CA SER A 222 -9.95 4.74 -16.31
C SER A 222 -9.14 4.97 -17.59
N VAL A 223 -8.66 3.89 -18.22
CA VAL A 223 -7.99 3.92 -19.53
C VAL A 223 -9.05 3.85 -20.65
N GLN A 224 -8.95 4.77 -21.61
CA GLN A 224 -9.73 4.82 -22.86
C GLN A 224 -9.34 3.66 -23.80
N PHE A 225 -10.35 2.99 -24.37
CA PHE A 225 -10.21 1.85 -25.30
C PHE A 225 -9.69 2.28 -26.69
N SER A 226 -8.86 1.45 -27.30
CA SER A 226 -8.34 1.62 -28.68
C SER A 226 -8.59 0.37 -29.53
N PRO A 227 -8.51 0.45 -30.87
CA PRO A 227 -8.97 -0.60 -31.81
C PRO A 227 -8.27 -1.97 -31.71
N ASP A 228 -7.21 -2.11 -30.90
CA ASP A 228 -6.50 -3.37 -30.68
C ASP A 228 -7.28 -4.37 -29.80
N ASP A 229 -8.33 -3.91 -29.12
CA ASP A 229 -9.12 -4.73 -28.20
C ASP A 229 -9.95 -5.81 -28.91
N GLU A 230 -10.36 -5.62 -30.16
CA GLU A 230 -11.11 -6.63 -30.91
C GLU A 230 -10.22 -7.83 -31.29
N VAL A 231 -8.96 -7.56 -31.67
CA VAL A 231 -7.97 -8.59 -32.00
C VAL A 231 -7.59 -9.37 -30.73
N LEU A 232 -7.37 -8.68 -29.62
CA LEU A 232 -7.09 -9.30 -28.32
C LEU A 232 -8.29 -10.10 -27.79
N THR A 233 -9.51 -9.67 -28.05
CA THR A 233 -10.73 -10.39 -27.63
C THR A 233 -10.91 -11.67 -28.46
N HIS A 234 -10.58 -11.64 -29.76
CA HIS A 234 -10.58 -12.83 -30.61
C HIS A 234 -9.51 -13.86 -30.20
N ILE A 235 -8.30 -13.39 -29.86
CA ILE A 235 -7.22 -14.25 -29.34
C ILE A 235 -7.58 -14.84 -27.96
N LYS A 236 -8.21 -14.05 -27.07
CA LYS A 236 -8.70 -14.53 -25.77
C LYS A 236 -9.84 -15.54 -25.90
N ALA A 237 -10.70 -15.42 -26.92
CA ALA A 237 -11.76 -16.39 -27.18
C ALA A 237 -11.21 -17.74 -27.69
N LEU A 238 -10.13 -17.72 -28.47
CA LEU A 238 -9.43 -18.94 -28.91
C LEU A 238 -8.68 -19.64 -27.76
N LEU A 239 -8.17 -18.89 -26.78
CA LEU A 239 -7.42 -19.42 -25.63
C LEU A 239 -8.29 -19.91 -24.45
N ASN A 240 -9.59 -19.55 -24.41
CA ASN A 240 -10.51 -19.87 -23.32
C ASN A 240 -11.36 -21.14 -23.54
N GLN A 241 -10.86 -22.11 -24.31
CA GLN A 241 -11.43 -23.46 -24.28
C GLN A 241 -10.97 -24.17 -23.00
N GLY A 242 -11.63 -23.91 -21.86
CA GLY A 242 -11.46 -24.75 -20.67
C GLY A 242 -11.65 -24.17 -19.28
N LYS A 243 -12.09 -22.92 -19.07
CA LYS A 243 -12.43 -22.42 -17.72
C LYS A 243 -13.82 -21.78 -17.65
N PRO A 244 -14.67 -22.17 -16.67
CA PRO A 244 -16.00 -21.59 -16.52
C PRO A 244 -15.88 -20.14 -16.02
N PHE A 245 -16.52 -19.22 -16.76
CA PHE A 245 -16.64 -17.81 -16.42
C PHE A 245 -17.61 -17.62 -15.24
N ILE A 246 -17.15 -16.96 -14.17
CA ILE A 246 -18.02 -16.47 -13.08
C ILE A 246 -18.20 -14.96 -13.29
N PRO A 247 -19.40 -14.48 -13.68
CA PRO A 247 -19.64 -13.05 -13.88
C PRO A 247 -19.53 -12.26 -12.57
N LYS A 248 -18.90 -11.08 -12.63
CA LYS A 248 -19.06 -10.05 -11.59
C LYS A 248 -20.56 -9.71 -11.47
N ARG A 249 -21.11 -9.75 -10.25
CA ARG A 249 -22.53 -9.44 -10.00
C ARG A 249 -22.89 -8.06 -10.56
N GLU A 250 -23.89 -8.01 -11.44
CA GLU A 250 -24.46 -6.76 -11.93
C GLU A 250 -25.12 -6.00 -10.78
N VAL A 251 -24.69 -4.75 -10.58
CA VAL A 251 -25.27 -3.85 -9.57
C VAL A 251 -26.57 -3.29 -10.12
N PHE A 252 -27.69 -3.63 -9.51
CA PHE A 252 -29.00 -3.12 -9.93
C PHE A 252 -29.22 -1.69 -9.40
N VAL A 253 -29.34 -0.72 -10.30
CA VAL A 253 -29.69 0.68 -9.97
C VAL A 253 -31.02 1.03 -10.62
N PRO A 254 -32.04 1.42 -9.84
CA PRO A 254 -33.32 1.90 -10.39
C PRO A 254 -33.14 3.11 -11.33
N GLU A 255 -33.81 3.10 -12.49
CA GLU A 255 -33.73 4.18 -13.48
C GLU A 255 -34.22 5.52 -12.92
N GLN A 256 -35.16 5.49 -11.97
CA GLN A 256 -35.67 6.67 -11.28
C GLN A 256 -34.53 7.49 -10.65
N LEU A 257 -33.52 6.82 -10.08
CA LEU A 257 -32.36 7.52 -9.54
C LEU A 257 -31.55 8.24 -10.62
N ASN A 258 -31.50 7.75 -11.86
CA ASN A 258 -30.80 8.46 -12.93
C ASN A 258 -31.51 9.77 -13.30
N GLU A 259 -32.84 9.75 -13.36
CA GLU A 259 -33.65 10.94 -13.65
C GLU A 259 -33.60 11.95 -12.52
N THR A 260 -33.74 11.49 -11.28
CA THR A 260 -33.64 12.34 -10.09
C THR A 260 -32.28 12.99 -9.96
N MET A 261 -31.18 12.29 -10.28
CA MET A 261 -29.85 12.90 -10.25
C MET A 261 -29.70 14.01 -11.29
N LYS A 262 -30.31 13.90 -12.48
CA LYS A 262 -30.26 15.00 -13.48
C LYS A 262 -30.88 16.30 -12.96
N LEU A 263 -31.87 16.21 -12.08
CA LEU A 263 -32.57 17.37 -11.51
C LEU A 263 -31.94 17.84 -10.18
N LEU A 264 -31.43 16.90 -9.38
CA LEU A 264 -30.83 17.19 -8.08
C LEU A 264 -29.45 17.86 -8.21
N LEU A 265 -28.61 17.44 -9.16
CA LEU A 265 -27.24 17.96 -9.29
C LEU A 265 -27.18 19.47 -9.56
N PRO A 266 -27.98 20.03 -10.49
CA PRO A 266 -28.03 21.49 -10.68
C PRO A 266 -28.49 22.24 -9.44
N HIS A 267 -29.41 21.66 -8.65
CA HIS A 267 -29.89 22.29 -7.42
C HIS A 267 -28.82 22.33 -6.32
N LEU A 268 -28.01 21.27 -6.21
CA LEU A 268 -26.85 21.24 -5.31
C LEU A 268 -25.79 22.26 -5.75
N GLU A 269 -25.54 22.39 -7.05
CA GLU A 269 -24.59 23.39 -7.58
C GLU A 269 -25.05 24.83 -7.31
N GLN A 270 -26.35 25.12 -7.43
CA GLN A 270 -26.93 26.43 -7.06
C GLN A 270 -26.76 26.74 -5.58
N ALA A 271 -26.79 25.73 -4.70
CA ALA A 271 -26.52 25.86 -3.28
C ALA A 271 -25.01 25.98 -2.95
N GLY A 272 -24.14 26.01 -3.96
CA GLY A 272 -22.68 26.09 -3.80
C GLY A 272 -22.00 24.75 -3.52
N ILE A 273 -22.71 23.62 -3.67
CA ILE A 273 -22.20 22.27 -3.44
C ILE A 273 -21.87 21.63 -4.79
N LYS A 274 -20.58 21.36 -5.02
CA LYS A 274 -20.12 20.68 -6.25
C LYS A 274 -20.19 19.18 -6.09
N THR A 275 -20.73 18.48 -7.08
CA THR A 275 -20.69 17.01 -7.11
C THR A 275 -19.41 16.55 -7.80
N SER A 276 -18.58 15.81 -7.08
CA SER A 276 -17.28 15.34 -7.55
C SER A 276 -17.32 13.93 -8.16
N ALA A 277 -18.22 13.06 -7.71
CA ALA A 277 -18.42 11.73 -8.29
C ALA A 277 -19.79 11.17 -7.93
N ILE A 278 -20.28 10.25 -8.77
CA ILE A 278 -21.50 9.48 -8.54
C ILE A 278 -21.18 8.00 -8.79
N GLU A 279 -21.31 7.17 -7.76
CA GLU A 279 -21.05 5.73 -7.86
C GLU A 279 -22.37 4.95 -7.79
N ASN A 280 -22.53 3.96 -8.66
CA ASN A 280 -23.67 3.05 -8.62
C ASN A 280 -23.47 2.01 -7.52
N ILE A 281 -24.41 1.93 -6.58
CA ILE A 281 -24.43 0.94 -5.51
C ILE A 281 -25.72 0.11 -5.58
N GLN A 282 -25.75 -1.04 -4.92
CA GLN A 282 -26.92 -1.91 -4.95
C GLN A 282 -28.18 -1.14 -4.47
N TYR A 283 -29.16 -0.97 -5.37
CA TYR A 283 -30.40 -0.20 -5.14
C TYR A 283 -30.21 1.30 -4.86
N GLY A 284 -29.06 1.90 -5.19
CA GLY A 284 -28.76 3.29 -4.85
C GLY A 284 -27.66 3.95 -5.68
N LYS A 285 -27.42 5.22 -5.39
CA LYS A 285 -26.28 6.01 -5.88
C LYS A 285 -25.57 6.66 -4.72
N LYS A 286 -24.24 6.63 -4.75
CA LYS A 286 -23.39 7.34 -3.80
C LYS A 286 -22.91 8.65 -4.41
N LEU A 287 -23.23 9.76 -3.76
CA LEU A 287 -22.85 11.12 -4.13
C LEU A 287 -21.63 11.55 -3.30
N LYS A 288 -20.57 11.98 -3.98
CA LYS A 288 -19.43 12.65 -3.35
C LYS A 288 -19.52 14.15 -3.61
N LEU A 289 -19.69 14.93 -2.57
CA LEU A 289 -19.97 16.37 -2.62
C LEU A 289 -18.80 17.17 -2.04
N LYS A 290 -18.61 18.40 -2.54
CA LYS A 290 -17.52 19.29 -2.10
C LYS A 290 -17.97 20.74 -1.99
N VAL A 291 -17.51 21.41 -0.93
CA VAL A 291 -17.61 22.86 -0.73
C VAL A 291 -16.24 23.38 -0.29
N GLY A 292 -15.52 24.05 -1.20
CA GLY A 292 -14.14 24.47 -0.94
C GLY A 292 -13.22 23.27 -0.65
N LEU A 293 -12.64 23.22 0.55
CA LEU A 293 -11.82 22.10 1.04
C LEU A 293 -12.62 21.04 1.85
N LYS A 294 -13.91 21.27 2.10
CA LYS A 294 -14.77 20.33 2.84
C LYS A 294 -15.40 19.33 1.87
N GLU A 295 -15.40 18.05 2.25
CA GLU A 295 -16.00 16.95 1.47
C GLU A 295 -17.16 16.29 2.25
N ALA A 296 -18.15 15.77 1.54
CA ALA A 296 -19.27 15.02 2.09
C ALA A 296 -19.61 13.81 1.20
N GLU A 297 -20.12 12.74 1.81
CA GLU A 297 -20.48 11.50 1.11
C GLU A 297 -21.88 11.02 1.53
N ILE A 298 -22.79 10.98 0.56
CA ILE A 298 -24.20 10.70 0.80
C ILE A 298 -24.67 9.59 -0.13
N ASN A 299 -25.27 8.55 0.44
CA ASN A 299 -25.92 7.51 -0.33
C ASN A 299 -27.40 7.84 -0.48
N VAL A 300 -27.91 7.76 -1.70
CA VAL A 300 -29.32 7.90 -2.03
C VAL A 300 -29.82 6.56 -2.53
N PHE A 301 -30.75 5.95 -1.82
CA PHE A 301 -31.40 4.70 -2.20
C PHE A 301 -32.81 4.95 -2.72
N TYR A 302 -33.29 4.07 -3.58
CA TYR A 302 -34.67 4.07 -4.04
C TYR A 302 -35.28 2.68 -3.88
N GLY A 303 -36.36 2.58 -3.12
CA GLY A 303 -37.03 1.32 -2.83
C GLY A 303 -38.53 1.48 -2.62
N LYS A 304 -39.18 0.42 -2.12
CA LYS A 304 -40.66 0.34 -1.97
C LYS A 304 -41.29 1.44 -1.10
N LYS A 305 -40.50 2.13 -0.26
CA LYS A 305 -40.95 3.20 0.65
C LYS A 305 -40.55 4.61 0.16
N GLY A 306 -40.05 4.75 -1.07
CA GLY A 306 -39.55 6.01 -1.63
C GLY A 306 -38.03 6.16 -1.52
N TYR A 307 -37.56 7.41 -1.55
CA TYR A 307 -36.14 7.75 -1.41
C TYR A 307 -35.67 7.59 0.04
N SER A 308 -34.47 7.07 0.24
CA SER A 308 -33.76 7.22 1.51
C SER A 308 -32.40 7.84 1.29
N VAL A 309 -32.03 8.74 2.19
CA VAL A 309 -30.74 9.43 2.17
C VAL A 309 -29.98 8.98 3.41
N VAL A 310 -28.74 8.51 3.21
CA VAL A 310 -27.92 7.98 4.29
C VAL A 310 -26.56 8.64 4.21
N ILE A 311 -26.18 9.33 5.29
CA ILE A 311 -24.82 9.84 5.45
C ILE A 311 -23.88 8.64 5.53
N SER A 312 -22.90 8.59 4.64
CA SER A 312 -21.92 7.51 4.59
C SER A 312 -20.52 8.08 4.82
N PRO A 313 -20.22 8.57 6.03
CA PRO A 313 -19.02 9.36 6.25
C PRO A 313 -17.79 8.47 6.10
N ARG A 314 -16.87 8.88 5.22
CA ARG A 314 -15.53 8.30 5.13
C ARG A 314 -14.59 9.13 6.01
N ARG A 315 -13.53 8.51 6.54
CA ARG A 315 -12.47 9.27 7.25
C ARG A 315 -11.96 10.40 6.34
N GLY A 316 -12.18 11.65 6.74
CA GLY A 316 -11.82 12.85 5.98
C GLY A 316 -13.00 13.71 5.52
N THR A 317 -14.24 13.23 5.59
CA THR A 317 -15.43 14.07 5.30
C THR A 317 -15.77 14.98 6.48
N ASN A 318 -16.33 16.14 6.20
CA ASN A 318 -16.75 17.10 7.22
C ASN A 318 -18.17 16.78 7.73
N ASP A 319 -18.32 16.56 9.04
CA ASP A 319 -19.58 16.10 9.66
C ASP A 319 -20.73 17.13 9.52
N GLU A 320 -20.41 18.41 9.60
CA GLU A 320 -21.36 19.51 9.39
C GLU A 320 -21.85 19.52 7.93
N LEU A 321 -20.94 19.42 6.96
CA LEU A 321 -21.30 19.39 5.54
C LEU A 321 -22.09 18.12 5.18
N ASN A 322 -21.73 16.97 5.76
CA ASN A 322 -22.48 15.72 5.60
C ASN A 322 -23.93 15.87 6.06
N THR A 323 -24.14 16.49 7.22
CA THR A 323 -25.47 16.71 7.79
C THR A 323 -26.28 17.70 6.94
N LEU A 324 -25.69 18.84 6.61
CA LEU A 324 -26.35 19.88 5.79
C LEU A 324 -26.69 19.40 4.38
N ALA A 325 -25.78 18.68 3.73
CA ALA A 325 -26.02 18.14 2.40
C ALA A 325 -27.05 17.00 2.42
N ALA A 326 -27.09 16.17 3.47
CA ALA A 326 -28.13 15.15 3.61
C ALA A 326 -29.50 15.77 3.82
N MET A 327 -29.62 16.79 4.69
CA MET A 327 -30.86 17.52 4.91
C MET A 327 -31.35 18.22 3.62
N LEU A 328 -30.44 18.82 2.85
CA LEU A 328 -30.79 19.48 1.59
C LEU A 328 -31.30 18.48 0.55
N ILE A 329 -30.66 17.32 0.43
CA ILE A 329 -31.08 16.26 -0.49
C ILE A 329 -32.40 15.63 -0.02
N GLU A 330 -32.57 15.36 1.27
CA GLU A 330 -33.84 14.86 1.82
C GLU A 330 -34.98 15.84 1.57
N GLN A 331 -34.77 17.14 1.82
CA GLN A 331 -35.77 18.17 1.59
C GLN A 331 -36.17 18.25 0.12
N TYR A 332 -35.22 18.10 -0.80
CA TYR A 332 -35.50 18.08 -2.24
C TYR A 332 -36.28 16.85 -2.67
N LEU A 333 -35.90 15.66 -2.15
CA LEU A 333 -36.51 14.38 -2.51
C LEU A 333 -37.87 14.10 -1.83
N LEU A 334 -38.19 14.81 -0.75
CA LEU A 334 -39.47 14.69 -0.02
C LEU A 334 -40.47 15.80 -0.36
N ARG A 335 -40.05 16.88 -1.05
CA ARG A 335 -40.94 17.96 -1.52
C ARG A 335 -41.27 17.93 -3.01
N GLY A 336 -40.57 17.12 -3.81
CA GLY A 336 -40.92 16.79 -5.20
C GLY A 336 -41.57 15.42 -5.28
#